data_AF-A0A2N3T8S6-F1
#
_entry.id   AF-A0A2N3T8S6-F1
#
_cell.length_a   1.000
_cell.length_b   1.000
_cell.length_c   1.000
_cell.angle_alpha   90.00
_cell.angle_beta   90.00
_cell.angle_gamma   90.00
#
_symmetry.space_group_name_H-M   'P 1'
#
loop_
_entity.id
_entity.type
_entity.pdbx_description
1 polymer ?
#
loop_
_entity_poly.entity_id
_entity_poly.type
_entity_poly.pdbx_seq_one_letter_code
_entity_poly.pdbx_strand_id
1 'polypeptide(L)'
;MTLPENAFPKGNIGYGMNYQIISRISIRENHLIDNYFQQDGKLLNWVISNRRDTPIEVNPNDCEWLSQTFFRNEKTLYGFSLIEKSNSTKMFLTPIKGKVDFDTFEPLGKNYAKDKHRYYYGPGGKIIKENHLELFFDNTYRQEWLKLHPSEKSKQILSLWNSKIATSDEKVYWKGKLVKGVHSSLKRITPFFFADNYNVYAYDLQTIKKIEGVDIDSLVFCNIIKNNSIHGIVSDKFKPISKYLSKEDSLDKYDFKHNAPLFESKREELSSEYWWYELEKTIYNKS
;
A
#
# COMPACT_ATOMS: atom_id res chain seq x y z
N MET A 1 -5.69 -17.18 -31.57
CA MET A 1 -4.46 -16.90 -32.35
C MET A 1 -3.35 -16.69 -31.33
N THR A 2 -2.43 -17.64 -31.21
CA THR A 2 -1.40 -17.66 -30.15
C THR A 2 -0.11 -17.09 -30.73
N LEU A 3 0.47 -16.08 -30.08
CA LEU A 3 1.70 -15.45 -30.55
C LEU A 3 2.91 -16.38 -30.30
N PRO A 4 3.88 -16.43 -31.22
CA PRO A 4 5.04 -17.31 -31.10
C PRO A 4 6.09 -16.76 -30.11
N GLU A 5 6.74 -17.66 -29.36
CA GLU A 5 7.64 -17.40 -28.21
C GLU A 5 8.83 -16.47 -28.49
N ASN A 6 9.19 -16.30 -29.75
CA ASN A 6 10.25 -15.44 -30.22
C ASN A 6 9.88 -13.93 -30.22
N ALA A 7 8.64 -13.58 -29.86
CA ALA A 7 8.23 -12.19 -29.64
C ALA A 7 8.70 -11.60 -28.29
N PHE A 8 9.23 -12.41 -27.37
CA PHE A 8 9.73 -11.94 -26.08
C PHE A 8 11.23 -11.60 -26.15
N PRO A 9 11.66 -10.39 -25.76
CA PRO A 9 13.06 -9.98 -25.82
C PRO A 9 13.93 -10.89 -24.95
N LYS A 10 15.00 -11.44 -25.55
CA LYS A 10 16.02 -12.23 -24.85
C LYS A 10 16.89 -11.29 -24.00
N GLY A 11 16.58 -11.21 -22.70
CA GLY A 11 17.42 -10.52 -21.71
C GLY A 11 16.63 -10.11 -20.47
N ASN A 12 16.89 -10.78 -19.34
CA ASN A 12 16.49 -10.40 -17.98
C ASN A 12 15.04 -9.94 -17.75
N ILE A 13 14.07 -10.49 -18.49
CA ILE A 13 12.68 -10.51 -18.04
C ILE A 13 12.57 -11.77 -17.19
N GLY A 14 12.37 -11.60 -15.88
CA GLY A 14 12.09 -12.71 -14.97
C GLY A 14 10.89 -13.48 -15.52
N TYR A 15 11.16 -14.64 -16.10
CA TYR A 15 10.12 -15.59 -16.47
C TYR A 15 9.24 -15.76 -15.24
N GLY A 16 7.97 -15.39 -15.38
CA GLY A 16 6.93 -15.70 -14.41
C GLY A 16 6.95 -17.20 -14.22
N MET A 17 7.68 -17.65 -13.22
CA MET A 17 7.65 -19.03 -12.81
C MET A 17 6.21 -19.28 -12.39
N ASN A 18 5.56 -20.19 -13.12
CA ASN A 18 4.39 -20.90 -12.68
C ASN A 18 4.75 -21.66 -11.39
N TYR A 19 4.96 -20.93 -10.30
CA TYR A 19 4.80 -21.50 -8.99
C TYR A 19 3.31 -21.52 -8.73
N GLN A 20 2.80 -22.73 -8.53
CA GLN A 20 1.61 -22.96 -7.73
C GLN A 20 1.56 -21.90 -6.65
N ILE A 21 0.47 -21.16 -6.59
CA ILE A 21 0.06 -20.50 -5.37
C ILE A 21 0.06 -21.63 -4.33
N ILE A 22 1.13 -21.75 -3.52
CA ILE A 22 1.10 -22.61 -2.35
C ILE A 22 0.30 -21.84 -1.30
N SER A 23 -0.99 -21.69 -1.58
CA SER A 23 -2.03 -21.36 -0.63
C SER A 23 -2.27 -22.61 0.19
N ARG A 24 -1.54 -22.81 1.28
CA ARG A 24 -2.02 -23.60 2.42
C ARG A 24 -1.47 -23.02 3.73
N ILE A 25 -1.82 -21.76 4.02
CA ILE A 25 -2.30 -21.46 5.36
C ILE A 25 -3.82 -21.40 5.22
N SER A 26 -4.49 -22.51 5.45
CA SER A 26 -5.95 -22.50 5.55
C SER A 26 -6.32 -22.15 6.97
N ILE A 27 -6.76 -20.90 7.18
CA ILE A 27 -7.44 -20.49 8.41
C ILE A 27 -8.93 -20.80 8.16
N ARG A 28 -9.43 -21.93 8.66
CA ARG A 28 -10.87 -22.17 8.74
C ARG A 28 -11.29 -21.96 10.18
N GLU A 29 -12.40 -21.25 10.39
CA GLU A 29 -13.01 -21.10 11.72
C GLU A 29 -12.04 -20.50 12.77
N ASN A 30 -11.11 -19.63 12.35
CA ASN A 30 -10.04 -19.01 13.17
C ASN A 30 -8.96 -19.96 13.74
N HIS A 31 -8.92 -21.21 13.28
CA HIS A 31 -7.90 -22.18 13.66
C HIS A 31 -6.85 -22.39 12.55
N LEU A 32 -5.60 -22.63 12.93
CA LEU A 32 -4.52 -23.00 12.02
C LEU A 32 -4.61 -24.50 11.72
N ILE A 33 -4.96 -24.88 10.48
CA ILE A 33 -5.23 -26.28 10.18
C ILE A 33 -4.01 -27.04 9.66
N ASP A 34 -3.16 -26.47 8.79
CA ASP A 34 -1.98 -27.17 8.29
C ASP A 34 -0.93 -26.18 7.77
N ASN A 35 0.29 -26.21 8.31
CA ASN A 35 1.47 -25.54 7.72
C ASN A 35 2.59 -26.57 7.57
N TYR A 36 2.64 -27.29 6.44
CA TYR A 36 3.74 -28.24 6.19
C TYR A 36 4.51 -27.89 4.93
N PHE A 37 5.83 -28.11 4.98
CA PHE A 37 6.64 -28.32 3.78
C PHE A 37 7.21 -29.73 3.84
N GLN A 38 7.40 -30.30 2.66
CA GLN A 38 8.05 -31.58 2.49
C GLN A 38 9.52 -31.32 2.18
N GLN A 39 10.42 -31.65 3.11
CA GLN A 39 11.87 -31.66 2.90
C GLN A 39 12.36 -33.08 3.15
N ASP A 40 13.07 -33.66 2.18
CA ASP A 40 13.61 -35.03 2.24
C ASP A 40 12.56 -36.09 2.65
N GLY A 41 11.34 -35.94 2.14
CA GLY A 41 10.23 -36.86 2.43
C GLY A 41 9.59 -36.71 3.82
N LYS A 42 10.07 -35.77 4.65
CA LYS A 42 9.48 -35.48 5.96
C LYS A 42 8.57 -34.26 5.89
N LEU A 43 7.38 -34.38 6.48
CA LEU A 43 6.49 -33.25 6.75
C LEU A 43 7.05 -32.48 7.94
N LEU A 44 7.65 -31.33 7.67
CA LEU A 44 8.09 -30.42 8.70
C LEU A 44 6.95 -29.43 8.96
N ASN A 45 6.38 -29.50 10.16
CA ASN A 45 5.44 -28.49 10.64
C ASN A 45 6.20 -27.16 10.68
N TRP A 46 5.63 -26.06 10.17
CA TRP A 46 6.30 -24.77 10.27
C TRP A 46 6.54 -24.47 11.72
N VAL A 47 7.78 -24.62 12.12
CA VAL A 47 8.37 -23.77 13.10
C VAL A 47 8.26 -22.36 12.49
N ILE A 48 7.22 -21.63 12.85
CA ILE A 48 7.15 -20.22 12.50
C ILE A 48 8.20 -19.57 13.37
N SER A 49 9.38 -19.35 12.80
CA SER A 49 10.47 -18.77 13.56
C SER A 49 10.17 -17.33 13.90
N ASN A 50 10.73 -16.86 15.01
CA ASN A 50 10.87 -15.43 15.22
C ASN A 50 11.82 -14.83 14.15
N ARG A 51 11.93 -13.50 14.08
CA ARG A 51 12.82 -12.82 13.12
C ARG A 51 14.32 -13.21 13.23
N ARG A 52 14.71 -13.98 14.25
CA ARG A 52 16.07 -14.49 14.51
C ARG A 52 16.19 -15.99 14.22
N ASP A 53 15.28 -16.55 13.42
CA ASP A 53 15.24 -17.96 13.04
C ASP A 53 15.09 -18.92 14.24
N THR A 54 14.68 -18.44 15.42
CA THR A 54 14.38 -19.29 16.59
C THR A 54 12.97 -19.85 16.50
N PRO A 55 12.77 -21.15 16.72
CA PRO A 55 11.44 -21.74 16.82
C PRO A 55 10.52 -21.03 17.81
N ILE A 56 9.24 -20.89 17.45
CA ILE A 56 8.17 -20.56 18.39
C ILE A 56 7.47 -21.87 18.75
N GLU A 57 7.54 -22.25 20.03
CA GLU A 57 6.78 -23.37 20.58
C GLU A 57 5.31 -22.95 20.67
N VAL A 58 4.44 -23.65 19.94
CA VAL A 58 3.01 -23.38 19.89
C VAL A 58 2.27 -24.34 20.81
N ASN A 59 1.47 -23.81 21.72
CA ASN A 59 0.57 -24.61 22.53
C ASN A 59 -0.71 -24.88 21.73
N PRO A 60 -0.95 -26.11 21.25
CA PRO A 60 -2.11 -26.41 20.39
C PRO A 60 -3.45 -26.23 21.09
N ASN A 61 -3.47 -26.24 22.43
CA ASN A 61 -4.70 -26.08 23.22
C ASN A 61 -5.01 -24.63 23.57
N ASP A 62 -4.06 -23.71 23.36
CA ASP A 62 -4.20 -22.31 23.73
C ASP A 62 -3.53 -21.39 22.70
N CYS A 63 -3.91 -21.54 21.43
CA CYS A 63 -3.47 -20.66 20.36
C CYS A 63 -4.59 -20.40 19.34
N GLU A 64 -4.56 -19.23 18.70
CA GLU A 64 -5.54 -18.85 17.68
C GLU A 64 -5.04 -17.71 16.79
N TRP A 65 -5.58 -17.63 15.58
CA TRP A 65 -5.41 -16.45 14.74
C TRP A 65 -6.50 -15.44 15.07
N LEU A 66 -6.11 -14.29 15.59
CA LEU A 66 -7.02 -13.18 15.88
C LEU A 66 -7.31 -12.34 14.62
N SER A 67 -6.42 -12.37 13.63
CA SER A 67 -6.61 -11.79 12.30
C SER A 67 -5.55 -12.29 11.32
N GLN A 68 -5.56 -11.81 10.07
CA GLN A 68 -4.53 -12.13 9.07
C GLN A 68 -3.09 -11.79 9.47
N THR A 69 -2.85 -10.86 10.41
CA THR A 69 -1.49 -10.53 10.85
C THR A 69 -1.27 -10.64 12.35
N PHE A 70 -2.24 -11.18 13.10
CA PHE A 70 -2.15 -11.32 14.55
C PHE A 70 -2.46 -12.75 14.97
N PHE A 71 -1.54 -13.36 15.71
CA PHE A 71 -1.64 -14.71 16.23
C PHE A 71 -1.41 -14.68 17.74
N ARG A 72 -2.31 -15.29 18.51
CA ARG A 72 -2.16 -15.49 19.94
C ARG A 72 -1.64 -16.90 20.19
N ASN A 73 -0.63 -17.00 21.04
CA ASN A 73 -0.20 -18.27 21.60
C ASN A 73 0.02 -18.04 23.09
N GLU A 74 -0.83 -18.68 23.88
CA GLU A 74 -1.04 -18.47 25.30
C GLU A 74 -1.29 -16.98 25.62
N LYS A 75 -0.40 -16.38 26.41
CA LYS A 75 -0.46 -14.96 26.82
C LYS A 75 0.32 -14.04 25.88
N THR A 76 0.88 -14.55 24.79
CA THR A 76 1.73 -13.78 23.88
C THR A 76 1.01 -13.50 22.58
N LEU A 77 0.92 -12.22 22.22
CA LEU A 77 0.48 -11.80 20.90
C LEU A 77 1.69 -11.72 19.98
N TYR A 78 1.56 -12.31 18.80
CA TYR A 78 2.54 -12.28 17.75
C TYR A 78 2.00 -11.53 16.55
N GLY A 79 2.87 -10.72 15.95
CA GLY A 79 2.64 -10.06 14.69
C GLY A 79 3.25 -10.85 13.53
N PHE A 80 2.45 -11.24 12.56
CA PHE A 80 2.87 -12.01 11.39
C PHE A 80 3.47 -11.11 10.30
N SER A 81 4.58 -11.57 9.71
CA SER A 81 5.28 -10.90 8.61
C SER A 81 5.63 -11.90 7.51
N LEU A 82 5.34 -11.54 6.26
CA LEU A 82 5.82 -12.22 5.07
C LEU A 82 6.86 -11.32 4.39
N ILE A 83 8.07 -11.84 4.16
CA ILE A 83 9.14 -11.18 3.42
C ILE A 83 9.42 -12.00 2.16
N GLU A 84 9.09 -11.43 1.01
CA GLU A 84 9.40 -12.00 -0.30
C GLU A 84 10.58 -11.25 -0.91
N LYS A 85 11.61 -12.01 -1.27
CA LYS A 85 12.75 -11.59 -2.08
C LYS A 85 12.75 -12.42 -3.36
N SER A 86 13.46 -11.95 -4.39
CA SER A 86 13.54 -12.61 -5.69
C SER A 86 13.93 -14.10 -5.64
N ASN A 87 14.58 -14.54 -4.57
CA ASN A 87 15.06 -15.92 -4.39
C ASN A 87 14.63 -16.56 -3.05
N SER A 88 13.80 -15.91 -2.25
CA SER A 88 13.41 -16.45 -0.94
C SER A 88 12.12 -15.83 -0.41
N THR A 89 11.28 -16.68 0.19
CA THR A 89 10.11 -16.26 0.96
C THR A 89 10.33 -16.67 2.40
N LYS A 90 10.29 -15.71 3.32
CA LYS A 90 10.41 -15.95 4.76
C LYS A 90 9.16 -15.49 5.48
N MET A 91 8.63 -16.33 6.38
CA MET A 91 7.53 -15.98 7.26
C MET A 91 8.01 -15.92 8.70
N PHE A 92 7.53 -14.93 9.46
CA PHE A 92 7.93 -14.73 10.84
C PHE A 92 6.73 -14.34 11.70
N LEU A 93 6.72 -14.84 12.93
CA LEU A 93 5.90 -14.31 14.02
C LEU A 93 6.81 -13.53 14.94
N THR A 94 6.53 -12.23 15.10
CA THR A 94 7.31 -11.36 15.98
C THR A 94 6.51 -11.13 17.27
N PRO A 95 7.02 -11.52 18.44
CA PRO A 95 6.35 -11.22 19.71
C PRO A 95 6.15 -9.72 19.87
N ILE A 96 4.93 -9.32 20.20
CA ILE A 96 4.63 -7.94 20.57
C ILE A 96 5.10 -7.72 21.99
N LYS A 97 6.05 -6.79 22.18
CA LYS A 97 6.68 -6.53 23.47
C LYS A 97 5.77 -5.71 24.39
N GLY A 98 4.83 -6.36 25.05
CA GLY A 98 3.97 -5.75 26.06
C GLY A 98 2.83 -6.67 26.50
N LYS A 99 2.20 -6.35 27.64
CA LYS A 99 0.96 -7.01 28.06
C LYS A 99 -0.17 -6.62 27.10
N VAL A 100 -0.81 -7.61 26.52
CA VAL A 100 -2.00 -7.46 25.67
C VAL A 100 -3.23 -7.83 26.49
N ASP A 101 -4.27 -7.03 26.37
CA ASP A 101 -5.59 -7.38 26.89
C ASP A 101 -6.36 -8.11 25.78
N PHE A 102 -6.38 -9.44 25.85
CA PHE A 102 -7.05 -10.27 24.83
C PHE A 102 -8.57 -10.18 24.91
N ASP A 103 -9.14 -9.92 26.09
CA ASP A 103 -10.58 -9.81 26.28
C ASP A 103 -11.18 -8.63 25.50
N THR A 104 -10.37 -7.57 25.30
CA THR A 104 -10.75 -6.37 24.54
C THR A 104 -10.01 -6.23 23.22
N PHE A 105 -9.32 -7.27 22.76
CA PHE A 105 -8.55 -7.22 21.53
C PHE A 105 -9.47 -7.18 20.30
N GLU A 106 -9.25 -6.19 19.44
CA GLU A 106 -10.06 -5.97 18.24
C GLU A 106 -9.17 -5.65 17.03
N PRO A 107 -9.21 -6.46 15.95
CA PRO A 107 -8.61 -6.09 14.68
C PRO A 107 -9.31 -4.88 14.05
N LEU A 108 -8.55 -3.86 13.69
CA LEU A 108 -9.06 -2.67 12.97
C LEU A 108 -9.02 -2.85 11.45
N GLY A 109 -8.19 -3.79 10.99
CA GLY A 109 -8.03 -4.19 9.59
C GLY A 109 -6.97 -5.28 9.50
N LYS A 110 -6.41 -5.52 8.32
CA LYS A 110 -5.41 -6.60 8.15
C LYS A 110 -4.18 -6.43 9.02
N ASN A 111 -3.63 -5.21 9.09
CA ASN A 111 -2.32 -4.96 9.67
C ASN A 111 -2.37 -4.28 11.04
N TYR A 112 -3.51 -3.74 11.45
CA TYR A 112 -3.65 -2.96 12.69
C TYR A 112 -4.74 -3.56 13.57
N ALA A 113 -4.52 -3.48 14.88
CA ALA A 113 -5.47 -3.89 15.90
C ALA A 113 -5.36 -2.96 17.11
N LYS A 114 -6.27 -3.09 18.06
CA LYS A 114 -6.22 -2.41 19.35
C LYS A 114 -6.64 -3.35 20.48
N ASP A 115 -6.34 -2.95 21.69
CA ASP A 115 -7.08 -3.34 22.88
C ASP A 115 -7.51 -2.08 23.64
N LYS A 116 -8.09 -2.22 24.83
CA LYS A 116 -8.52 -1.05 25.63
C LYS A 116 -7.38 -0.11 26.07
N HIS A 117 -6.12 -0.51 25.89
CA HIS A 117 -4.96 0.23 26.39
C HIS A 117 -4.06 0.79 25.28
N ARG A 118 -4.03 0.18 24.09
CA ARG A 118 -3.08 0.55 23.03
C ARG A 118 -3.47 0.02 21.66
N TYR A 119 -2.71 0.47 20.67
CA TYR A 119 -2.81 0.03 19.29
C TYR A 119 -1.60 -0.82 18.88
N TYR A 120 -1.80 -1.64 17.86
CA TYR A 120 -0.84 -2.64 17.39
C TYR A 120 -0.68 -2.56 15.88
N TYR A 121 0.52 -2.88 15.41
CA TYR A 121 0.77 -3.19 14.00
C TYR A 121 1.43 -4.57 13.87
N GLY A 122 0.75 -5.47 13.17
CA GLY A 122 1.12 -6.88 13.06
C GLY A 122 2.50 -7.09 12.45
N PRO A 123 2.78 -6.62 11.23
CA PRO A 123 4.09 -6.85 10.62
C PRO A 123 5.26 -6.22 11.41
N GLY A 124 6.10 -7.10 11.96
CA GLY A 124 7.21 -6.76 12.84
C GLY A 124 6.83 -6.48 14.30
N GLY A 125 5.59 -6.80 14.72
CA GLY A 125 5.14 -6.83 16.11
C GLY A 125 5.30 -5.51 16.86
N LYS A 126 4.65 -4.44 16.38
CA LYS A 126 4.83 -3.09 16.93
C LYS A 126 3.67 -2.65 17.82
N ILE A 127 3.99 -1.85 18.83
CA ILE A 127 3.03 -1.14 19.68
C ILE A 127 3.00 0.33 19.28
N ILE A 128 1.80 0.89 19.22
CA ILE A 128 1.53 2.29 18.96
C ILE A 128 0.82 2.84 20.20
N LYS A 129 1.42 3.85 20.83
CA LYS A 129 0.92 4.49 22.05
C LYS A 129 0.18 5.77 21.69
N GLU A 130 -1.07 5.61 21.27
CA GLU A 130 -1.97 6.72 20.98
C GLU A 130 -3.31 6.47 21.65
N ASN A 131 -4.06 7.53 21.94
CA ASN A 131 -5.39 7.44 22.52
C ASN A 131 -6.46 7.11 21.47
N HIS A 132 -6.16 7.41 20.21
CA HIS A 132 -7.03 7.19 19.08
C HIS A 132 -6.19 6.82 17.86
N LEU A 133 -6.68 5.91 17.02
CA LEU A 133 -6.04 5.54 15.76
C LEU A 133 -7.12 5.13 14.76
N GLU A 134 -7.10 5.77 13.61
CA GLU A 134 -7.95 5.42 12.48
C GLU A 134 -7.11 4.88 11.34
N LEU A 135 -7.64 3.88 10.64
CA LEU A 135 -7.01 3.47 9.39
C LEU A 135 -7.20 4.56 8.37
N PHE A 136 -6.11 4.98 7.75
CA PHE A 136 -6.19 5.93 6.66
C PHE A 136 -6.94 5.27 5.50
N PHE A 137 -8.01 5.92 5.07
CA PHE A 137 -8.89 5.48 4.02
C PHE A 137 -8.86 6.47 2.86
N ASP A 138 -8.38 5.97 1.72
CA ASP A 138 -8.46 6.70 0.47
C ASP A 138 -9.87 6.55 -0.12
N ASN A 139 -10.77 7.42 0.31
CA ASN A 139 -12.13 7.47 -0.21
C ASN A 139 -12.16 7.77 -1.72
N THR A 140 -11.21 8.54 -2.24
CA THR A 140 -11.14 8.86 -3.68
C THR A 140 -10.88 7.60 -4.51
N TYR A 141 -9.83 6.85 -4.18
CA TYR A 141 -9.52 5.58 -4.86
C TYR A 141 -10.61 4.54 -4.66
N ARG A 142 -11.25 4.50 -3.48
CA ARG A 142 -12.41 3.63 -3.24
C ARG A 142 -13.55 3.91 -4.22
N GLN A 143 -13.91 5.18 -4.39
CA GLN A 143 -15.00 5.56 -5.30
C GLN A 143 -14.66 5.25 -6.76
N GLU A 144 -13.42 5.46 -7.16
CA GLU A 144 -12.97 5.16 -8.53
C GLU A 144 -12.89 3.67 -8.82
N TRP A 145 -12.40 2.88 -7.86
CA TRP A 145 -12.41 1.42 -7.96
C TRP A 145 -13.84 0.88 -8.02
N LEU A 146 -14.76 1.44 -7.24
CA LEU A 146 -16.18 1.10 -7.30
C LEU A 146 -16.85 1.44 -8.63
N LYS A 147 -16.39 2.49 -9.33
CA LYS A 147 -16.83 2.82 -10.69
C LYS A 147 -16.31 1.79 -11.71
N LEU A 148 -15.08 1.30 -11.53
CA LEU A 148 -14.48 0.26 -12.37
C LEU A 148 -15.11 -1.13 -12.15
N HIS A 149 -15.48 -1.46 -10.92
CA HIS A 149 -15.99 -2.77 -10.52
C HIS A 149 -17.40 -2.66 -9.88
N PRO A 150 -18.42 -2.21 -10.63
CA PRO A 150 -19.74 -1.92 -10.07
C PRO A 150 -20.47 -3.15 -9.53
N SER A 151 -20.10 -4.36 -9.97
CA SER A 151 -20.65 -5.65 -9.51
C SER A 151 -20.07 -6.15 -8.18
N GLU A 152 -18.96 -5.57 -7.69
CA GLU A 152 -18.26 -6.02 -6.46
C GLU A 152 -18.70 -5.23 -5.19
N LYS A 153 -19.88 -4.61 -5.26
CA LYS A 153 -20.25 -3.42 -4.47
C LYS A 153 -20.48 -3.56 -2.96
N SER A 154 -20.39 -4.72 -2.30
CA SER A 154 -20.88 -4.75 -0.90
C SER A 154 -20.24 -5.72 0.11
N LYS A 155 -19.70 -6.87 -0.28
CA LYS A 155 -19.17 -7.84 0.73
C LYS A 155 -17.64 -7.97 0.74
N GLN A 156 -16.96 -7.76 -0.37
CA GLN A 156 -15.50 -7.85 -0.43
C GLN A 156 -14.82 -6.55 -0.03
N ILE A 157 -15.45 -5.39 -0.26
CA ILE A 157 -14.92 -4.08 0.11
C ILE A 157 -14.55 -4.05 1.59
N LEU A 158 -15.44 -4.51 2.49
CA LEU A 158 -15.22 -4.61 3.95
C LEU A 158 -14.11 -5.59 4.38
N SER A 159 -13.77 -6.57 3.54
CA SER A 159 -12.67 -7.53 3.80
C SER A 159 -11.30 -7.09 3.27
N LEU A 160 -11.25 -6.01 2.48
CA LEU A 160 -10.05 -5.57 1.74
C LEU A 160 -9.27 -4.42 2.39
N TRP A 161 -9.61 -3.99 3.61
CA TRP A 161 -9.01 -2.80 4.20
C TRP A 161 -7.61 -3.10 4.79
N ASN A 162 -6.65 -3.12 3.87
CA ASN A 162 -5.24 -3.40 4.07
C ASN A 162 -4.42 -2.11 4.13
N SER A 163 -4.91 -1.07 4.80
CA SER A 163 -4.12 0.15 4.91
C SER A 163 -2.83 -0.17 5.68
N LYS A 164 -1.69 0.19 5.09
CA LYS A 164 -0.42 0.25 5.81
C LYS A 164 -0.31 1.55 6.57
N ILE A 165 -1.28 2.44 6.43
CA ILE A 165 -1.28 3.80 6.96
C ILE A 165 -2.39 3.91 8.01
N ALA A 166 -2.08 4.58 9.10
CA ALA A 166 -3.04 4.96 10.12
C ALA A 166 -2.80 6.41 10.56
N THR A 167 -3.82 7.08 11.04
CA THR A 167 -3.79 8.47 11.50
C THR A 167 -4.23 8.56 12.95
N SER A 168 -3.66 9.49 13.70
CA SER A 168 -3.98 9.76 15.10
C SER A 168 -3.77 11.24 15.35
N ASP A 169 -4.85 12.00 15.54
CA ASP A 169 -4.82 13.46 15.63
C ASP A 169 -4.03 14.08 14.46
N GLU A 170 -2.87 14.71 14.71
CA GLU A 170 -1.98 15.30 13.69
C GLU A 170 -0.88 14.34 13.19
N LYS A 171 -0.87 13.09 13.65
CA LYS A 171 0.20 12.12 13.40
C LYS A 171 -0.19 11.12 12.33
N VAL A 172 0.77 10.77 11.48
CA VAL A 172 0.64 9.69 10.51
C VAL A 172 1.57 8.53 10.85
N TYR A 173 1.00 7.34 10.83
CA TYR A 173 1.68 6.07 11.05
C TYR A 173 1.78 5.28 9.76
N TRP A 174 2.99 4.98 9.30
CA TRP A 174 3.24 4.12 8.14
C TRP A 174 3.90 2.82 8.58
N LYS A 175 3.25 1.69 8.28
CA LYS A 175 3.65 0.35 8.74
C LYS A 175 3.89 0.34 10.27
N GLY A 176 2.99 0.97 11.03
CA GLY A 176 3.07 1.10 12.48
C GLY A 176 4.25 1.93 13.00
N LYS A 177 4.84 2.80 12.19
CA LYS A 177 5.88 3.75 12.61
C LYS A 177 5.41 5.17 12.35
N LEU A 178 5.62 6.06 13.32
CA LEU A 178 5.38 7.49 13.15
C LEU A 178 6.23 8.04 12.01
N VAL A 179 5.60 8.67 11.03
CA VAL A 179 6.27 9.40 9.94
C VAL A 179 6.33 10.86 10.32
N LYS A 180 7.54 11.40 10.47
CA LYS A 180 7.74 12.80 10.85
C LYS A 180 7.47 13.72 9.66
N GLY A 181 6.89 14.89 9.92
CA GLY A 181 6.65 15.92 8.92
C GLY A 181 5.45 15.68 8.02
N VAL A 182 4.67 14.61 8.26
CA VAL A 182 3.43 14.33 7.52
C VAL A 182 2.24 14.67 8.41
N HIS A 183 1.39 15.56 7.91
CA HIS A 183 0.19 16.00 8.62
C HIS A 183 -0.97 15.02 8.41
N SER A 184 -1.89 14.93 9.36
CA SER A 184 -3.01 13.97 9.32
C SER A 184 -4.05 14.26 8.25
N SER A 185 -4.05 15.47 7.68
CA SER A 185 -4.82 15.78 6.48
C SER A 185 -4.30 15.09 5.21
N LEU A 186 -3.29 14.21 5.34
CA LEU A 186 -2.79 13.34 4.29
C LEU A 186 -3.94 12.71 3.53
N LYS A 187 -3.89 12.82 2.22
CA LYS A 187 -4.75 12.20 1.23
C LYS A 187 -3.86 11.47 0.24
N ARG A 188 -4.32 10.33 -0.24
CA ARG A 188 -3.69 9.70 -1.39
C ARG A 188 -4.21 10.43 -2.62
N ILE A 189 -3.27 10.78 -3.49
CA ILE A 189 -3.56 11.41 -4.76
C ILE A 189 -3.61 10.35 -5.86
N THR A 190 -2.54 9.56 -5.96
CA THR A 190 -2.42 8.42 -6.88
C THR A 190 -1.82 7.23 -6.13
N PRO A 191 -1.71 6.03 -6.74
CA PRO A 191 -1.00 4.91 -6.11
C PRO A 191 0.42 5.22 -5.62
N PHE A 192 1.08 6.23 -6.22
CA PHE A 192 2.45 6.62 -5.93
C PHE A 192 2.59 8.03 -5.33
N PHE A 193 1.51 8.80 -5.21
CA PHE A 193 1.57 10.15 -4.70
C PHE A 193 0.54 10.41 -3.61
N PHE A 194 0.95 11.18 -2.61
CA PHE A 194 0.13 11.59 -1.48
C PHE A 194 0.33 13.09 -1.25
N ALA A 195 -0.63 13.77 -0.64
CA ALA A 195 -0.43 15.14 -0.18
C ALA A 195 -1.18 15.37 1.13
N ASP A 196 -0.64 16.23 1.97
CA ASP A 196 -1.39 16.85 3.06
C ASP A 196 -1.62 18.33 2.73
N ASN A 197 -2.09 19.12 3.70
CA ASN A 197 -2.38 20.54 3.46
C ASN A 197 -1.12 21.39 3.21
N TYR A 198 0.07 20.81 3.36
CA TYR A 198 1.33 21.55 3.40
C TYR A 198 2.38 20.99 2.45
N ASN A 199 2.26 19.73 2.03
CA ASN A 199 3.30 19.04 1.29
C ASN A 199 2.73 17.98 0.34
N VAL A 200 3.50 17.69 -0.72
CA VAL A 200 3.30 16.54 -1.60
C VAL A 200 4.39 15.52 -1.37
N TYR A 201 4.05 14.25 -1.50
CA TYR A 201 4.93 13.13 -1.26
C TYR A 201 4.87 12.08 -2.37
N ALA A 202 6.03 11.51 -2.68
CA ALA A 202 6.17 10.32 -3.51
C ALA A 202 6.25 9.06 -2.63
N TYR A 203 5.64 7.97 -3.10
CA TYR A 203 5.68 6.66 -2.47
C TYR A 203 6.44 5.67 -3.34
N ASP A 204 7.56 5.15 -2.83
CA ASP A 204 8.45 4.22 -3.54
C ASP A 204 8.18 2.74 -3.19
N LEU A 205 6.93 2.38 -2.86
CA LEU A 205 6.52 1.07 -2.35
C LEU A 205 7.04 0.73 -0.93
N GLN A 206 7.97 1.51 -0.40
CA GLN A 206 8.55 1.29 0.93
C GLN A 206 8.26 2.44 1.89
N THR A 207 8.50 3.66 1.42
CA THR A 207 8.53 4.91 2.18
C THR A 207 7.79 6.03 1.45
N ILE A 208 7.24 6.98 2.22
CA ILE A 208 6.76 8.26 1.73
C ILE A 208 7.93 9.25 1.82
N LYS A 209 8.24 9.97 0.73
CA LYS A 209 9.27 11.02 0.68
C LYS A 209 8.65 12.32 0.22
N LYS A 210 8.96 13.42 0.92
CA LYS A 210 8.53 14.77 0.54
C LYS A 210 9.15 15.15 -0.81
N ILE A 211 8.36 15.77 -1.67
CA ILE A 211 8.80 16.38 -2.91
C ILE A 211 9.00 17.87 -2.64
N GLU A 212 10.22 18.37 -2.87
CA GLU A 212 10.55 19.77 -2.60
C GLU A 212 10.17 20.68 -3.78
N GLY A 213 9.83 21.93 -3.47
CA GLY A 213 9.55 22.97 -4.45
C GLY A 213 8.17 22.92 -5.10
N VAL A 214 7.27 22.07 -4.60
CA VAL A 214 5.89 21.99 -5.09
C VAL A 214 5.07 23.17 -4.58
N ASP A 215 4.36 23.84 -5.48
CA ASP A 215 3.43 24.92 -5.14
C ASP A 215 2.08 24.35 -4.69
N ILE A 216 1.89 24.26 -3.38
CA ILE A 216 0.71 23.63 -2.77
C ILE A 216 -0.58 24.36 -3.13
N ASP A 217 -0.55 25.69 -3.24
CA ASP A 217 -1.73 26.52 -3.51
C ASP A 217 -2.28 26.30 -4.92
N SER A 218 -1.43 25.88 -5.87
CA SER A 218 -1.84 25.55 -7.24
C SER A 218 -1.83 24.05 -7.52
N LEU A 219 -1.74 23.21 -6.48
CA LEU A 219 -1.69 21.77 -6.64
C LEU A 219 -3.01 21.25 -7.24
N VAL A 220 -2.90 20.62 -8.41
CA VAL A 220 -4.00 19.94 -9.07
C VAL A 220 -3.70 18.46 -9.09
N PHE A 221 -4.71 17.71 -8.66
CA PHE A 221 -4.72 16.28 -8.84
C PHE A 221 -6.07 15.77 -9.31
N CYS A 222 -6.00 14.70 -10.09
CA CYS A 222 -7.17 13.95 -10.49
C CYS A 222 -6.77 12.60 -11.02
N ASN A 223 -7.69 11.65 -10.91
CA ASN A 223 -7.57 10.36 -11.54
C ASN A 223 -8.56 10.26 -12.69
N ILE A 224 -8.13 9.63 -13.78
CA ILE A 224 -8.96 9.27 -14.91
C ILE A 224 -8.91 7.76 -15.08
N ILE A 225 -10.04 7.19 -15.46
CA ILE A 225 -10.12 5.79 -15.84
C ILE A 225 -9.87 5.71 -17.35
N LYS A 226 -8.82 5.01 -17.76
CA LYS A 226 -8.50 4.76 -19.17
C LYS A 226 -8.10 3.30 -19.33
N ASN A 227 -8.63 2.62 -20.35
CA ASN A 227 -8.33 1.22 -20.64
C ASN A 227 -8.43 0.29 -19.42
N ASN A 228 -9.49 0.46 -18.62
CA ASN A 228 -9.72 -0.30 -17.38
C ASN A 228 -8.61 -0.15 -16.32
N SER A 229 -7.86 0.95 -16.35
CA SER A 229 -6.81 1.30 -15.40
C SER A 229 -7.01 2.71 -14.85
N ILE A 230 -6.65 2.93 -13.59
CA ILE A 230 -6.66 4.24 -12.95
C ILE A 230 -5.34 4.94 -13.28
N HIS A 231 -5.41 6.05 -14.00
CA HIS A 231 -4.27 6.93 -14.27
C HIS A 231 -4.44 8.20 -13.43
N GLY A 232 -3.47 8.48 -12.57
CA GLY A 232 -3.47 9.70 -11.76
C GLY A 232 -2.46 10.70 -12.28
N ILE A 233 -2.86 11.98 -12.30
CA ILE A 233 -1.95 13.09 -12.58
C ILE A 233 -1.86 13.95 -11.31
N VAL A 234 -0.64 14.39 -11.03
CA VAL A 234 -0.36 15.36 -9.99
C VAL A 234 0.55 16.41 -10.60
N SER A 235 0.18 17.67 -10.49
CA SER A 235 0.97 18.80 -10.98
C SER A 235 0.66 20.04 -10.15
N ASP A 236 1.55 21.02 -10.20
CA ASP A 236 1.23 22.38 -9.78
C ASP A 236 1.30 23.32 -11.00
N LYS A 237 1.13 24.63 -10.79
CA LYS A 237 1.14 25.62 -11.88
C LYS A 237 2.42 25.62 -12.71
N PHE A 238 3.54 25.17 -12.17
CA PHE A 238 4.83 25.28 -12.84
C PHE A 238 5.19 24.06 -13.68
N LYS A 239 4.83 22.84 -13.23
CA LYS A 239 5.16 21.59 -13.95
C LYS A 239 4.43 20.37 -13.36
N PRO A 240 4.37 19.25 -14.11
CA PRO A 240 3.95 17.97 -13.54
C PRO A 240 4.89 17.49 -12.43
N ILE A 241 4.36 16.74 -11.46
CA ILE A 241 5.14 16.20 -10.34
C ILE A 241 6.30 15.31 -10.81
N SER A 242 6.16 14.59 -11.92
CA SER A 242 7.26 13.80 -12.51
C SER A 242 8.50 14.65 -12.81
N LYS A 243 8.34 15.91 -13.25
CA LYS A 243 9.43 16.86 -13.50
C LYS A 243 10.07 17.43 -12.21
N TYR A 244 9.49 17.18 -11.04
CA TYR A 244 10.16 17.46 -9.75
C TYR A 244 11.07 16.30 -9.31
N LEU A 245 10.84 15.09 -9.83
CA LEU A 245 11.63 13.89 -9.52
C LEU A 245 12.78 13.67 -10.52
N SER A 246 12.58 14.08 -11.77
CA SER A 246 13.56 13.96 -12.85
C SER A 246 14.18 15.32 -13.18
N LYS A 247 15.49 15.34 -13.47
CA LYS A 247 16.17 16.49 -14.08
C LYS A 247 16.23 16.41 -15.60
N GLU A 248 15.81 15.29 -16.19
CA GLU A 248 15.77 15.10 -17.63
C GLU A 248 14.50 15.75 -18.21
N ASP A 249 14.64 16.37 -19.37
CA ASP A 249 13.53 16.90 -20.14
C ASP A 249 12.62 15.74 -20.57
N SER A 250 11.47 15.60 -19.94
CA SER A 250 10.42 14.73 -20.47
C SER A 250 9.96 15.26 -21.82
N LEU A 251 9.57 14.34 -22.72
CA LEU A 251 9.10 14.71 -24.05
C LEU A 251 7.82 15.55 -23.92
N ASP A 252 7.91 16.87 -24.04
CA ASP A 252 6.76 17.79 -23.87
C ASP A 252 5.56 17.36 -24.72
N LYS A 253 5.76 16.88 -25.96
CA LYS A 253 4.67 16.33 -26.79
C LYS A 253 4.01 15.09 -26.19
N TYR A 254 4.78 14.21 -25.54
CA TYR A 254 4.25 13.03 -24.85
C TYR A 254 3.43 13.46 -23.63
N ASP A 255 3.99 14.34 -22.79
CA ASP A 255 3.31 14.85 -21.60
C ASP A 255 2.03 15.61 -21.98
N PHE A 256 2.05 16.41 -23.05
CA PHE A 256 0.87 17.07 -23.56
C PHE A 256 -0.21 16.05 -23.92
N LYS A 257 0.08 15.15 -24.86
CA LYS A 257 -0.90 14.18 -25.36
C LYS A 257 -1.41 13.25 -24.26
N HIS A 258 -0.55 12.86 -23.33
CA HIS A 258 -0.92 11.98 -22.22
C HIS A 258 -1.90 12.66 -21.27
N ASN A 259 -1.64 13.93 -20.94
CA ASN A 259 -2.39 14.65 -19.92
C ASN A 259 -3.56 15.49 -20.48
N ALA A 260 -3.68 15.66 -21.80
CA ALA A 260 -4.69 16.51 -22.44
C ALA A 260 -6.13 16.26 -21.95
N PRO A 261 -6.67 15.02 -21.99
CA PRO A 261 -8.07 14.80 -21.59
C PRO A 261 -8.40 15.29 -20.17
N LEU A 262 -7.39 15.29 -19.30
CA LEU A 262 -7.50 15.69 -17.91
C LEU A 262 -7.45 17.21 -17.75
N PHE A 263 -6.47 17.87 -18.38
CA PHE A 263 -6.38 19.32 -18.36
C PHE A 263 -7.55 19.99 -19.09
N GLU A 264 -8.06 19.38 -20.17
CA GLU A 264 -9.31 19.83 -20.81
C GLU A 264 -10.48 19.79 -19.84
N SER A 265 -10.63 18.71 -19.07
CA SER A 265 -11.74 18.56 -18.13
C SER A 265 -11.73 19.55 -16.96
N LYS A 266 -10.57 20.15 -16.68
CA LYS A 266 -10.37 21.14 -15.61
C LYS A 266 -10.06 22.53 -16.14
N ARG A 267 -10.12 22.75 -17.45
CA ARG A 267 -9.62 23.97 -18.10
C ARG A 267 -10.17 25.23 -17.45
N GLU A 268 -11.48 25.27 -17.19
CA GLU A 268 -12.16 26.42 -16.57
C GLU A 268 -11.75 26.69 -15.11
N GLU A 269 -11.21 25.70 -14.40
CA GLU A 269 -10.78 25.81 -13.01
C GLU A 269 -9.31 26.23 -12.88
N LEU A 270 -8.53 26.16 -13.97
CA LEU A 270 -7.10 26.39 -13.96
C LEU A 270 -6.75 27.81 -14.37
N SER A 271 -5.82 28.42 -13.63
CA SER A 271 -5.20 29.70 -14.03
C SER A 271 -4.57 29.57 -15.43
N SER A 272 -4.68 30.62 -16.26
CA SER A 272 -4.00 30.69 -17.56
C SER A 272 -2.46 30.61 -17.45
N GLU A 273 -1.91 30.82 -16.25
CA GLU A 273 -0.47 30.70 -15.96
C GLU A 273 -0.03 29.24 -15.74
N TYR A 274 -0.95 28.28 -15.71
CA TYR A 274 -0.61 26.88 -15.56
C TYR A 274 0.25 26.42 -16.75
N TRP A 275 1.34 25.70 -16.47
CA TRP A 275 2.31 25.22 -17.46
C TRP A 275 1.66 24.51 -18.65
N TRP A 276 0.50 23.89 -18.44
CA TRP A 276 -0.31 23.26 -19.46
C TRP A 276 -0.62 24.21 -20.64
N TYR A 277 -1.06 25.44 -20.32
CA TYR A 277 -1.41 26.45 -21.33
C TYR A 277 -0.19 26.95 -22.09
N GLU A 278 0.96 27.07 -21.43
CA GLU A 278 2.21 27.46 -22.10
C GLU A 278 2.73 26.34 -23.01
N LEU A 279 2.59 25.09 -22.59
CA LEU A 279 2.96 23.93 -23.38
C LEU A 279 2.05 23.78 -24.61
N GLU A 280 0.75 24.04 -24.45
CA GLU A 280 -0.24 24.10 -25.53
C GLU A 280 0.17 25.11 -26.60
N LYS A 281 0.41 26.37 -26.22
CA LYS A 281 0.88 27.42 -27.14
C LYS A 281 2.15 27.00 -27.87
N THR A 282 3.10 26.41 -27.15
CA THR A 282 4.39 25.97 -27.73
C THR A 282 4.22 24.87 -28.76
N ILE A 283 3.30 23.93 -28.54
CA ILE A 283 3.04 22.82 -29.46
C ILE A 283 2.25 23.29 -30.68
N TYR A 284 1.22 24.11 -30.50
CA TYR A 284 0.42 24.64 -31.60
C TYR A 284 1.17 25.66 -32.47
N ASN A 285 2.09 26.46 -31.89
CA ASN A 285 2.93 27.38 -32.67
C ASN A 285 4.08 26.70 -33.41
N LYS A 286 4.36 25.41 -33.13
CA LYS A 286 5.36 24.58 -33.82
C LYS A 286 4.76 23.59 -34.82
N SER A 287 3.45 23.67 -35.06
CA SER A 287 2.68 22.82 -35.99
C SER A 287 2.29 23.63 -37.23
#